data_AF-A0A644UBY6-F1
#
_entry.id   AF-A0A644UBY6-F1
#
_cell.length_a   1.000
_cell.length_b   1.000
_cell.length_c   1.000
_cell.angle_alpha   90.00
_cell.angle_beta   90.00
_cell.angle_gamma   90.00
#
_symmetry.space_group_name_H-M   'P 1'
#
loop_
_entity.id
_entity.type
_entity.pdbx_description
1 polymer ?
#
loop_
_entity_poly.entity_id
_entity_poly.type
_entity_poly.pdbx_seq_one_letter_code
_entity_poly.pdbx_strand_id
1 'polypeptide(L)' 'MMKLVYQIILAIISVILIWDMFTQKEVNIQVMAAMTLIPFILRLAMIV' A
#
# COMPACT_ATOMS: atom_id res chain seq x y z
N MET A 1 20.58 4.55 -6.16
CA MET A 1 20.23 3.15 -6.50
C MET A 1 19.30 2.52 -5.46
N MET A 2 19.64 2.56 -4.15
CA MET A 2 18.80 1.99 -3.08
C MET A 2 17.41 2.69 -2.90
N LYS A 3 17.33 4.02 -3.07
CA LYS A 3 16.06 4.78 -2.99
C LYS A 3 15.04 4.36 -4.08
N LEU A 4 15.53 4.07 -5.27
CA LEU A 4 14.70 3.72 -6.44
C LEU A 4 14.13 2.30 -6.30
N VAL A 5 14.96 1.35 -5.85
CA VAL A 5 14.51 -0.01 -5.51
C VAL A 5 13.48 0.01 -4.39
N TYR A 6 13.70 0.84 -3.36
CA TYR A 6 12.73 1.03 -2.27
C TYR A 6 11.39 1.57 -2.79
N GLN A 7 11.40 2.60 -3.64
CA GLN A 7 10.18 3.16 -4.26
C GLN A 7 9.41 2.12 -5.07
N ILE A 8 10.10 1.28 -5.85
CA ILE A 8 9.47 0.22 -6.66
C ILE A 8 8.77 -0.80 -5.75
N ILE A 9 9.46 -1.27 -4.70
CA ILE A 9 8.87 -2.22 -3.74
C ILE A 9 7.65 -1.59 -3.05
N LEU A 10 7.76 -0.33 -2.64
CA LEU A 10 6.69 0.39 -1.97
C LEU A 10 5.45 0.55 -2.88
N ALA A 11 5.67 0.84 -4.16
CA ALA A 11 4.61 0.95 -5.15
C ALA A 11 3.91 -0.40 -5.39
N ILE A 12 4.67 -1.49 -5.53
CA ILE A 12 4.13 -2.85 -5.71
C ILE A 12 3.26 -3.24 -4.51
N ILE A 13 3.76 -3.06 -3.29
CA ILE A 13 3.01 -3.40 -2.07
C ILE A 13 1.72 -2.58 -1.97
N SER A 14 1.78 -1.29 -2.32
CA SER A 14 0.59 -0.43 -2.30
C SER A 14 -0.48 -0.89 -3.27
N VAL A 15 -0.11 -1.28 -4.50
CA VAL A 15 -1.06 -1.81 -5.49
C VAL A 15 -1.69 -3.12 -5.02
N ILE A 16 -0.91 -4.02 -4.42
CA ILE A 16 -1.42 -5.29 -3.88
C ILE A 16 -2.42 -5.04 -2.75
N LEU A 17 -2.10 -4.15 -1.81
CA LEU A 17 -3.01 -3.82 -0.70
C LEU A 17 -4.30 -3.16 -1.19
N ILE A 18 -4.22 -2.28 -2.19
CA ILE A 18 -5.41 -1.70 -2.83
C ILE A 18 -6.26 -2.79 -3.46
N TRP A 19 -5.64 -3.71 -4.20
CA TRP A 19 -6.33 -4.83 -4.82
C TRP A 19 -7.03 -5.71 -3.78
N ASP A 20 -6.33 -6.09 -2.71
CA ASP A 20 -6.88 -6.90 -1.61
C ASP A 20 -8.08 -6.23 -0.96
N MET A 21 -8.04 -4.91 -0.77
CA MET A 21 -9.18 -4.13 -0.25
C MET A 21 -10.43 -4.20 -1.15
N PHE A 22 -10.27 -4.32 -2.47
CA PHE A 22 -11.40 -4.42 -3.40
C PHE A 22 -11.90 -5.85 -3.58
N THR A 23 -11.08 -6.85 -3.26
CA THR A 23 -11.45 -8.28 -3.36
C THR A 23 -11.99 -8.86 -2.05
N GLN A 24 -11.70 -8.24 -0.91
CA GLN A 24 -12.14 -8.75 0.39
C GLN A 24 -13.62 -8.48 0.66
N LYS A 25 -14.34 -9.52 1.06
CA LYS A 25 -15.76 -9.45 1.41
C LYS A 25 -16.01 -8.99 2.84
N GLU A 26 -15.04 -9.21 3.73
CA GLU A 26 -15.17 -8.87 5.14
C GLU A 26 -14.68 -7.45 5.40
N VAL A 27 -15.61 -6.59 5.87
CA VAL A 27 -15.34 -5.18 6.16
C VAL A 27 -14.20 -5.01 7.17
N ASN A 28 -14.09 -5.90 8.16
CA ASN A 28 -13.00 -5.83 9.15
C ASN A 28 -11.63 -5.98 8.49
N ILE A 29 -11.47 -6.93 7.56
CA ILE A 29 -10.20 -7.16 6.86
C ILE A 29 -9.91 -6.01 5.90
N GLN A 30 -10.95 -5.49 5.23
CA GLN A 30 -10.84 -4.31 4.38
C GLN A 30 -10.36 -3.07 5.14
N VAL A 31 -10.85 -2.85 6.36
CA VAL A 31 -10.40 -1.75 7.23
C VAL A 31 -8.94 -1.95 7.67
N MET A 32 -8.54 -3.17 8.04
CA MET A 32 -7.14 -3.46 8.40
C MET A 32 -6.19 -3.25 7.22
N ALA A 33 -6.60 -3.66 6.01
CA ALA A 33 -5.85 -3.41 4.78
C ALA A 33 -5.75 -1.91 4.48
N ALA A 34 -6.83 -1.14 4.66
CA ALA A 34 -6.83 0.32 4.51
C ALA A 34 -5.86 1.00 5.50
N MET A 35 -5.93 0.61 6.77
CA MET A 35 -5.03 1.14 7.82
C MET A 35 -3.56 0.85 7.51
N THR A 36 -3.29 -0.31 6.91
CA THR A 36 -1.94 -0.69 6.49
C THR A 36 -1.51 0.08 5.24
N LEU A 37 -2.42 0.35 4.30
CA LEU A 37 -2.15 1.06 3.05
C LEU A 37 -1.80 2.54 3.25
N ILE A 38 -2.48 3.24 4.17
CA ILE A 38 -2.28 4.67 4.44
C ILE A 38 -0.79 5.06 4.62
N PRO A 39 0.00 4.44 5.51
CA PRO A 39 1.40 4.80 5.68
C PRO A 39 2.25 4.51 4.42
N PHE A 40 1.90 3.53 3.59
CA PHE A 40 2.61 3.26 2.34
C PHE A 40 2.34 4.35 1.30
N ILE A 41 1.08 4.78 1.17
CA ILE A 41 0.71 5.89 0.28
C ILE A 41 1.37 7.19 0.74
N LEU A 42 1.33 7.49 2.06
CA LEU A 42 1.99 8.67 2.61
C LEU A 42 3.50 8.65 2.36
N ARG A 43 4.14 7.48 2.51
CA ARG A 43 5.57 7.33 2.17
C ARG A 43 5.81 7.51 0.68
N LEU A 44 4.99 6.97 -0.22
CA LEU A 44 5.11 7.23 -1.65
C LEU A 44 5.01 8.74 -1.96
N ALA A 45 4.03 9.42 -1.37
CA ALA A 45 3.80 10.85 -1.57
C ALA A 45 4.89 11.74 -0.97
N MET A 46 5.54 11.34 0.13
CA MET A 46 6.67 12.07 0.73
C MET A 46 8.01 11.81 0.04
N ILE A 47 8.15 10.67 -0.64
CA ILE A 47 9.41 10.24 -1.25
C ILE A 47 9.56 10.80 -2.68
N VAL A 48 8.44 11.17 -3.32
CA VAL A 48 8.34 12.01 -4.53
C VAL A 48 8.67 13.46 -4.18
#